data_AF-A0A060N3W5-F1
#
_entry.id   AF-A0A060N3W5-F1
#
_cell.length_a   1.000
_cell.length_b   1.000
_cell.length_c   1.000
_cell.angle_alpha   90.00
_cell.angle_beta   90.00
_cell.angle_gamma   90.00
#
_symmetry.space_group_name_H-M   'P 1'
#
loop_
_entity.id
_entity.type
_entity.pdbx_description
1 polymer ?
#
loop_
_entity_poly.entity_id
_entity_poly.type
_entity_poly.pdbx_seq_one_letter_code
_entity_poly.pdbx_strand_id
1 'polypeptide(L)'
;MEILDYIILHKNITLLKGNHEQMYIDFYENNDISLWYYNGGEITHSQIVNKEIRYDKSLYNYFKKLPYIKTINKFILVHAGLNFPDNCNYLSIDDFIKYQDEDTCLWNRENIGKEQKYRDYTVICGHTPVQSITNNYDDVRILKRYGTIYIDCGCVFEKANGKVACIRLDDMAEFYI
;
A
#
# COMPACT_ATOMS: atom_id res chain seq x y z
N MET A 1 8.80 15.39 3.07
CA MET A 1 7.73 15.52 4.08
C MET A 1 6.48 16.17 3.56
N GLU A 2 6.54 17.02 2.53
CA GLU A 2 5.38 17.74 2.00
C GLU A 2 4.18 16.83 1.66
N ILE A 3 4.43 15.63 1.11
CA ILE A 3 3.37 14.65 0.83
C ILE A 3 2.67 14.18 2.10
N LEU A 4 3.42 13.78 3.14
CA LEU A 4 2.85 13.32 4.41
C LEU A 4 2.12 14.44 5.14
N ASP A 5 2.72 15.64 5.17
CA ASP A 5 2.12 16.83 5.77
C ASP A 5 0.79 17.15 5.05
N TYR A 6 0.76 17.09 3.72
CA TYR A 6 -0.46 17.26 2.92
C TYR A 6 -1.52 16.21 3.27
N ILE A 7 -1.16 14.93 3.30
CA ILE A 7 -2.09 13.84 3.63
C ILE A 7 -2.69 14.02 5.02
N ILE A 8 -1.87 14.32 6.03
CA ILE A 8 -2.30 14.46 7.43
C ILE A 8 -3.25 15.65 7.60
N LEU A 9 -3.03 16.75 6.88
CA LEU A 9 -3.84 17.97 6.98
C LEU A 9 -5.23 17.84 6.30
N HIS A 10 -5.41 16.87 5.41
CA HIS A 10 -6.63 16.72 4.60
C HIS A 10 -7.51 15.56 5.06
N LYS A 11 -8.60 15.87 5.77
CA LYS A 11 -9.53 14.87 6.35
C LYS A 11 -10.22 13.96 5.34
N ASN A 12 -10.26 14.35 4.07
CA ASN A 12 -10.83 13.56 2.98
C ASN A 12 -9.85 12.52 2.40
N ILE A 13 -8.61 12.47 2.91
CA ILE A 13 -7.61 11.47 2.52
C ILE A 13 -7.51 10.42 3.62
N THR A 14 -7.55 9.15 3.25
CA THR A 14 -7.19 8.05 4.15
C THR A 14 -5.93 7.39 3.61
N LEU A 15 -4.85 7.48 4.39
CA LEU A 15 -3.65 6.70 4.14
C LEU A 15 -3.86 5.28 4.66
N LEU A 16 -3.43 4.27 3.89
CA LEU A 16 -3.29 2.91 4.37
C LEU A 16 -1.84 2.68 4.78
N LYS A 17 -1.63 1.89 5.83
CA LYS A 17 -0.28 1.51 6.24
C LYS A 17 0.34 0.62 5.15
N GLY A 18 1.53 1.00 4.68
CA GLY A 18 2.39 0.14 3.86
C GLY A 18 3.57 -0.41 4.66
N ASN A 19 4.39 -1.24 4.01
CA ASN A 19 5.60 -1.79 4.62
C ASN A 19 6.62 -0.70 4.98
N HIS A 20 6.67 0.42 4.26
CA HIS A 20 7.58 1.53 4.59
C HIS A 20 7.16 2.28 5.87
N GLU A 21 5.87 2.46 6.11
CA GLU A 21 5.37 3.02 7.38
C GLU A 21 5.65 2.08 8.55
N GLN A 22 5.53 0.76 8.34
CA GLN A 22 5.88 -0.24 9.35
C GLN A 22 7.39 -0.27 9.65
N MET A 23 8.25 -0.21 8.63
CA MET A 23 9.70 -0.10 8.83
C MET A 23 10.10 1.15 9.63
N TYR A 24 9.42 2.28 9.39
CA TYR A 24 9.64 3.47 10.21
C TYR A 24 9.20 3.24 11.67
N ILE A 25 8.07 2.56 11.90
CA ILE A 25 7.63 2.19 13.26
C ILE A 25 8.68 1.31 13.93
N ASP A 26 9.19 0.30 13.23
CA ASP A 26 10.19 -0.64 13.76
C ASP A 26 11.51 0.08 14.09
N PHE A 27 11.92 1.02 13.24
CA PHE A 27 13.04 1.93 13.52
C PHE A 27 12.77 2.76 14.78
N TYR A 28 11.60 3.39 14.89
CA TYR A 28 11.28 4.25 16.03
C TYR A 28 11.20 3.48 17.35
N GLU A 29 10.67 2.25 17.34
CA GLU A 29 10.51 1.42 18.55
C GLU A 29 11.80 0.69 18.95
N ASN A 30 12.55 0.17 17.97
CA ASN A 30 13.62 -0.80 18.19
C ASN A 30 14.99 -0.34 17.68
N ASN A 31 15.07 0.85 17.08
CA ASN A 31 16.26 1.36 16.40
C ASN A 31 16.75 0.45 15.25
N ASP A 32 15.86 -0.36 14.67
CA ASP A 32 16.13 -1.18 13.49
C ASP A 32 16.03 -0.32 12.22
N ILE A 33 17.15 0.30 11.86
CA ILE A 33 17.24 1.18 10.71
C ILE A 33 17.57 0.45 9.40
N SER A 34 18.12 -0.76 9.51
CA SER A 34 18.83 -1.42 8.41
C SER A 34 17.91 -1.75 7.25
N LEU A 35 16.77 -2.39 7.56
CA LEU A 35 15.78 -2.76 6.55
C LEU A 35 15.13 -1.51 5.93
N TRP A 36 14.84 -0.49 6.76
CA TRP A 36 14.24 0.75 6.29
C TRP A 36 15.14 1.47 5.30
N TYR A 37 16.42 1.61 5.62
CA TYR A 37 17.41 2.25 4.76
C TYR A 37 17.66 1.46 3.48
N TYR A 38 17.72 0.14 3.56
CA TYR A 38 17.83 -0.72 2.38
C TYR A 38 16.68 -0.49 1.39
N ASN A 39 15.49 -0.14 1.91
CA ASN A 39 14.30 0.20 1.12
C ASN A 39 14.14 1.72 0.92
N GLY A 40 15.22 2.51 0.97
CA GLY A 40 15.20 3.95 0.65
C GLY A 40 14.67 4.87 1.74
N GLY A 41 14.46 4.37 2.97
CA GLY A 41 14.00 5.15 4.12
C GLY A 41 14.95 6.26 4.57
N GLU A 42 16.22 6.21 4.16
CA GLU A 42 17.24 7.21 4.52
C GLU A 42 16.84 8.64 4.14
N ILE A 43 16.24 8.82 2.95
CA ILE A 43 15.79 10.14 2.49
C ILE A 43 14.72 10.67 3.44
N THR A 44 13.70 9.86 3.76
CA THR A 44 12.63 10.22 4.69
C THR A 44 13.18 10.51 6.08
N HIS A 45 14.08 9.66 6.59
CA HIS A 45 14.70 9.87 7.90
C HIS A 45 15.45 11.20 7.98
N SER A 46 16.27 11.53 6.96
CA SER A 46 17.00 12.80 6.93
C SER A 46 16.06 14.01 6.98
N GLN A 47 14.89 13.93 6.34
CA GLN A 47 13.90 15.00 6.36
C GLN A 47 13.16 15.10 7.71
N ILE A 48 12.96 13.98 8.41
CA ILE A 48 12.38 13.95 9.76
C ILE A 48 13.35 14.55 10.78
N VAL A 49 14.64 14.20 10.72
CA VAL A 49 15.68 14.73 11.63
C VAL A 49 15.82 16.24 11.52
N ASN A 50 15.55 16.80 10.34
CA ASN A 50 15.55 18.25 10.10
C ASN A 50 14.27 18.97 10.58
N LYS A 51 13.29 18.25 11.14
CA LYS A 51 12.08 18.81 11.75
C LYS A 51 12.22 18.89 13.28
N GLU A 52 11.26 19.53 13.94
CA GLU A 52 11.22 19.59 15.40
C GLU A 52 10.99 18.20 16.02
N ILE A 53 11.56 17.92 17.20
CA ILE A 53 11.42 16.64 17.93
C ILE A 53 9.96 16.19 18.09
N ARG A 54 9.03 17.15 18.25
CA ARG A 54 7.59 16.85 18.38
C ARG A 54 6.99 16.24 17.12
N TYR A 55 7.57 16.54 15.96
CA TYR A 55 7.12 16.03 14.67
C TYR A 55 7.27 14.51 14.60
N ASP A 56 8.45 13.99 14.92
CA ASP A 56 8.77 12.55 14.87
C ASP A 56 7.81 11.73 15.76
N LYS A 57 7.63 12.14 17.02
CA LYS A 57 6.65 11.53 17.92
C LYS A 57 5.21 11.61 17.38
N SER A 58 4.84 12.70 16.72
CA SER A 58 3.49 12.86 16.16
C SER A 58 3.28 11.95 14.95
N LEU A 59 4.30 11.82 14.10
CA LEU A 59 4.31 10.95 12.93
C LEU A 59 4.22 9.47 13.33
N TYR A 60 5.03 9.05 14.32
CA TYR A 60 4.93 7.73 14.92
C TYR A 60 3.52 7.41 15.44
N ASN A 61 2.93 8.31 16.23
CA ASN A 61 1.57 8.11 16.73
C ASN A 61 0.52 8.07 15.61
N TYR A 62 0.76 8.75 14.49
CA TYR A 62 -0.10 8.71 13.31
C TYR A 62 0.02 7.36 12.59
N PHE A 63 1.25 6.91 12.27
CA PHE A 63 1.47 5.63 11.58
C PHE A 63 1.00 4.42 12.37
N LYS A 64 1.15 4.40 13.70
CA LYS A 64 0.62 3.32 14.55
C LYS A 64 -0.90 3.13 14.46
N LYS A 65 -1.63 4.18 14.06
CA LYS A 65 -3.10 4.17 13.96
C LYS A 65 -3.61 3.93 12.54
N LEU A 66 -2.73 3.85 11.54
CA LEU A 66 -3.14 3.63 10.16
C LEU A 66 -3.78 2.25 10.01
N PRO A 67 -4.95 2.15 9.34
CA PRO A 67 -5.48 0.86 8.94
C PRO A 67 -4.61 0.28 7.80
N TYR A 68 -4.40 -1.03 7.79
CA TYR A 68 -3.73 -1.73 6.67
C TYR A 68 -4.73 -2.28 5.65
N ILE A 69 -6.02 -2.39 6.01
CA ILE A 69 -7.11 -2.71 5.08
C ILE A 69 -8.25 -1.70 5.23
N LYS A 70 -8.89 -1.33 4.12
CA LYS A 70 -10.15 -0.60 4.10
C LYS A 70 -11.11 -1.20 3.08
N THR A 71 -12.39 -1.31 3.44
CA THR A 71 -13.44 -1.72 2.52
C THR A 71 -14.28 -0.52 2.10
N ILE A 72 -14.58 -0.42 0.81
CA ILE A 72 -15.45 0.61 0.23
C ILE A 72 -16.34 -0.08 -0.80
N ASN A 73 -17.65 -0.15 -0.56
CA ASN A 73 -18.57 -0.92 -1.40
C ASN A 73 -18.08 -2.36 -1.60
N LYS A 74 -17.78 -2.75 -2.85
CA LYS A 74 -17.23 -4.06 -3.22
C LYS A 74 -15.73 -4.03 -3.49
N PHE A 75 -15.02 -3.03 -2.95
CA PHE A 75 -13.57 -2.92 -3.05
C PHE A 75 -12.91 -3.19 -1.70
N ILE A 76 -11.84 -3.97 -1.73
CA ILE A 76 -10.94 -4.20 -0.58
C ILE A 76 -9.61 -3.54 -0.94
N LEU A 77 -9.26 -2.47 -0.24
CA LEU A 77 -8.04 -1.72 -0.43
C LEU A 77 -7.01 -2.21 0.59
N VAL A 78 -5.84 -2.63 0.12
CA VAL A 78 -4.74 -3.17 0.93
C VAL A 78 -3.41 -2.80 0.29
N HIS A 79 -2.32 -2.68 1.05
CA HIS A 79 -1.03 -2.32 0.48
C HIS A 79 -0.48 -3.41 -0.47
N ALA A 80 -0.39 -4.66 -0.01
CA ALA A 80 0.23 -5.77 -0.75
C ALA A 80 -0.77 -6.84 -1.21
N GLY A 81 -1.23 -7.71 -0.32
CA GLY A 81 -2.09 -8.84 -0.65
C GLY A 81 -2.94 -9.30 0.52
N LEU A 82 -3.71 -10.37 0.30
CA LEU A 82 -4.60 -10.98 1.29
C LEU A 82 -4.42 -12.50 1.28
N ASN A 83 -4.67 -13.13 2.42
CA ASN A 83 -4.83 -14.57 2.53
C ASN A 83 -6.25 -14.98 2.17
N PHE A 84 -6.37 -15.97 1.30
CA PHE A 84 -7.64 -16.54 0.84
C PHE A 84 -7.77 -17.98 1.33
N PRO A 85 -8.29 -18.20 2.55
CA PRO A 85 -8.52 -19.56 3.04
C PRO A 85 -9.60 -20.27 2.20
N ASP A 86 -9.57 -21.59 2.13
CA ASP A 86 -10.48 -22.40 1.31
C ASP A 86 -11.97 -22.10 1.58
N ASN A 87 -12.30 -21.76 2.83
CA ASN A 87 -13.66 -21.44 3.26
C ASN A 87 -14.00 -19.94 3.16
N CYS A 88 -13.15 -19.10 2.54
CA CYS A 88 -13.33 -17.65 2.52
C CYS A 88 -14.72 -17.26 1.99
N ASN A 89 -15.24 -17.94 0.98
CA ASN A 89 -16.57 -17.65 0.41
C ASN A 89 -17.75 -17.89 1.38
N TYR A 90 -17.54 -18.55 2.52
CA TYR A 90 -18.53 -18.72 3.58
C TYR A 90 -18.42 -17.67 4.69
N LEU A 91 -17.29 -16.97 4.79
CA LEU A 91 -17.06 -15.92 5.78
C LEU A 91 -17.87 -14.66 5.47
N SER A 92 -18.32 -13.94 6.50
CA SER A 92 -18.75 -12.54 6.32
C SER A 92 -17.55 -11.69 5.84
N ILE A 93 -17.81 -10.49 5.29
CA ILE A 93 -16.71 -9.61 4.89
C ILE A 93 -15.87 -9.24 6.13
N ASP A 94 -16.50 -8.96 7.27
CA ASP A 94 -15.80 -8.60 8.50
C ASP A 94 -14.91 -9.74 9.00
N ASP A 95 -15.38 -10.99 8.95
CA ASP A 95 -14.58 -12.15 9.35
C ASP A 95 -13.44 -12.41 8.37
N PHE A 96 -13.66 -12.22 7.07
CA PHE A 96 -12.61 -12.32 6.06
C PHE A 96 -11.51 -11.27 6.26
N ILE A 97 -11.86 -10.03 6.61
CA ILE A 97 -10.89 -8.97 6.90
C ILE A 97 -10.16 -9.23 8.23
N LYS A 98 -10.86 -9.70 9.28
CA LYS A 98 -10.23 -10.06 10.56
C LYS A 98 -9.30 -11.26 10.48
N TYR A 99 -9.48 -12.12 9.49
CA TYR A 99 -8.59 -13.27 9.24
C TYR A 99 -7.20 -12.83 8.74
N GLN A 100 -7.08 -11.63 8.19
CA GLN A 100 -5.84 -11.15 7.60
C GLN A 100 -4.84 -10.75 8.67
N ASP A 101 -3.61 -11.22 8.55
CA ASP A 101 -2.48 -10.74 9.34
C ASP A 101 -1.83 -9.52 8.67
N GLU A 102 -1.20 -8.68 9.50
CA GLU A 102 -0.58 -7.44 9.05
C GLU A 102 0.59 -7.71 8.09
N ASP A 103 1.42 -8.73 8.35
CA ASP A 103 2.59 -9.02 7.51
C ASP A 103 2.17 -9.34 6.06
N THR A 104 1.17 -10.19 5.88
CA THR A 104 0.56 -10.47 4.58
C THR A 104 0.06 -9.19 3.90
N CYS A 105 -0.65 -8.34 4.64
CA CYS A 105 -1.20 -7.10 4.11
C CYS A 105 -0.12 -6.12 3.65
N LEU A 106 1.07 -6.16 4.25
CA LEU A 106 2.17 -5.23 3.97
C LEU A 106 3.20 -5.78 2.98
N TRP A 107 3.38 -7.10 2.89
CA TRP A 107 4.52 -7.70 2.20
C TRP A 107 4.19 -8.76 1.16
N ASN A 108 2.97 -9.30 1.15
CA ASN A 108 2.67 -10.47 0.33
C ASN A 108 2.89 -10.21 -1.18
N ARG A 109 3.63 -11.11 -1.82
CA ARG A 109 3.82 -11.18 -3.28
C ARG A 109 3.41 -12.53 -3.87
N GLU A 110 3.11 -13.50 -3.02
CA GLU A 110 2.83 -14.89 -3.42
C GLU A 110 1.55 -15.03 -4.25
N ASN A 111 0.62 -14.09 -4.09
CA ASN A 111 -0.62 -14.02 -4.86
C ASN A 111 -0.42 -13.53 -6.30
N ILE A 112 0.71 -12.91 -6.64
CA ILE A 112 0.96 -12.38 -7.98
C ILE A 112 1.11 -13.55 -8.96
N GLY A 113 0.23 -13.60 -9.97
CA GLY A 113 0.11 -14.71 -10.92
C GLY A 113 -0.74 -15.89 -10.41
N LYS A 114 -1.24 -15.81 -9.18
CA LYS A 114 -2.15 -16.78 -8.55
C LYS A 114 -3.33 -16.06 -7.92
N GLU A 115 -3.82 -15.03 -8.60
CA GLU A 115 -4.81 -14.13 -8.04
C GLU A 115 -6.10 -14.89 -7.67
N GLN A 116 -6.63 -14.57 -6.49
CA GLN A 116 -7.86 -15.15 -5.96
C GLN A 116 -8.89 -14.05 -5.72
N LYS A 117 -10.15 -14.45 -5.66
CA LYS A 117 -11.27 -13.53 -5.49
C LYS A 117 -12.12 -13.93 -4.30
N TYR A 118 -12.40 -12.97 -3.41
CA TYR A 118 -13.41 -13.12 -2.37
C TYR A 118 -14.77 -12.71 -2.92
N ARG A 119 -15.62 -13.69 -3.24
CA ARG A 119 -16.98 -13.47 -3.78
C ARG A 119 -17.01 -12.48 -4.95
N ASP A 120 -17.80 -11.42 -4.83
CA ASP A 120 -17.96 -10.35 -5.81
C ASP A 120 -17.06 -9.13 -5.55
N TYR A 121 -16.18 -9.19 -4.54
CA TYR A 121 -15.26 -8.10 -4.22
C TYR A 121 -14.07 -8.04 -5.19
N THR A 122 -13.52 -6.84 -5.33
CA THR A 122 -12.29 -6.56 -6.06
C THR A 122 -11.23 -6.03 -5.10
N VAL A 123 -10.06 -6.66 -5.10
CA VAL A 123 -8.90 -6.19 -4.33
C VAL A 123 -8.18 -5.10 -5.10
N ILE A 124 -7.77 -4.02 -4.43
CA ILE A 124 -6.92 -2.97 -4.99
C ILE A 124 -5.66 -2.87 -4.14
N CYS A 125 -4.48 -3.01 -4.76
CA CYS A 125 -3.20 -2.98 -4.05
C CYS A 125 -2.06 -2.28 -4.83
N GLY A 126 -0.99 -1.92 -4.11
CA GLY A 126 0.06 -1.01 -4.60
C GLY A 126 1.46 -1.24 -4.01
N HIS A 127 1.81 -2.47 -3.65
CA HIS A 127 3.12 -2.80 -3.08
C HIS A 127 4.20 -3.18 -4.10
N THR A 128 3.82 -3.92 -5.14
CA THR A 128 4.74 -4.37 -6.18
C THR A 128 4.49 -3.55 -7.45
N PRO A 129 5.49 -2.80 -7.95
CA PRO A 129 5.33 -2.01 -9.16
C PRO A 129 4.90 -2.88 -10.35
N VAL A 130 3.92 -2.40 -11.12
CA VAL A 130 3.35 -3.14 -12.26
C VAL A 130 4.40 -3.51 -13.30
N GLN A 131 5.39 -2.63 -13.55
CA GLN A 131 6.47 -2.97 -14.48
C GLN A 131 7.28 -4.19 -14.04
N SER A 132 7.42 -4.42 -12.72
CA SER A 132 8.08 -5.61 -12.18
C SER A 132 7.19 -6.86 -12.29
N ILE A 133 5.88 -6.70 -12.22
CA ILE A 133 4.91 -7.81 -12.36
C ILE A 133 4.81 -8.28 -13.82
N THR A 134 4.77 -7.34 -14.75
CA THR A 134 4.54 -7.61 -16.18
C THR A 134 5.84 -7.79 -16.96
N ASN A 135 6.97 -7.38 -16.39
CA ASN A 135 8.25 -7.23 -17.07
C ASN A 135 8.14 -6.34 -18.33
N ASN A 136 7.22 -5.36 -18.30
CA ASN A 136 7.02 -4.36 -19.34
C ASN A 136 7.27 -2.96 -18.75
N TYR A 137 8.24 -2.27 -19.33
CA TYR A 137 8.71 -0.96 -18.88
C TYR A 137 8.34 0.16 -19.86
N ASP A 138 7.76 -0.15 -21.02
CA ASP A 138 7.51 0.84 -22.08
C ASP A 138 6.17 1.58 -21.88
N ASP A 139 5.15 0.86 -21.41
CA ASP A 139 3.81 1.41 -21.19
C ASP A 139 3.23 0.96 -19.84
N VAL A 140 3.79 1.53 -18.77
CA VAL A 140 3.33 1.24 -17.41
C VAL A 140 1.92 1.79 -17.20
N ARG A 141 1.00 0.90 -16.83
CA ARG A 141 -0.42 1.20 -16.56
C ARG A 141 -0.94 0.31 -15.44
N ILE A 142 -2.09 0.67 -14.88
CA ILE A 142 -2.81 -0.16 -13.91
C ILE A 142 -3.01 -1.56 -14.49
N LEU A 143 -2.67 -2.58 -13.70
CA LEU A 143 -2.81 -3.98 -14.10
C LEU A 143 -4.04 -4.58 -13.43
N LYS A 144 -4.98 -5.05 -14.25
CA LYS A 144 -6.18 -5.77 -13.79
C LYS A 144 -5.99 -7.26 -14.04
N ARG A 145 -6.10 -8.05 -12.98
CA ARG A 145 -6.10 -9.53 -13.01
C ARG A 145 -7.31 -10.05 -12.24
N TYR A 146 -7.50 -11.37 -12.27
CA TYR A 146 -8.69 -12.00 -11.72
C TYR A 146 -8.93 -11.61 -10.25
N GLY A 147 -9.92 -10.75 -10.01
CA GLY A 147 -10.26 -10.28 -8.66
C GLY A 147 -9.35 -9.20 -8.06
N THR A 148 -8.28 -8.78 -8.75
CA THR A 148 -7.26 -7.86 -8.21
C THR A 148 -6.86 -6.79 -9.21
N ILE A 149 -6.70 -5.55 -8.72
CA ILE A 149 -6.23 -4.39 -9.47
C ILE A 149 -4.96 -3.86 -8.80
N TYR A 150 -3.85 -3.92 -9.52
CA TYR A 150 -2.56 -3.40 -9.08
C TYR A 150 -2.41 -1.97 -9.59
N ILE A 151 -2.32 -1.01 -8.68
CA ILE A 151 -2.29 0.43 -8.99
C ILE A 151 -0.92 1.08 -8.80
N ASP A 152 0.05 0.38 -8.23
CA ASP A 152 1.43 0.88 -8.15
C ASP A 152 2.11 0.81 -9.52
N CYS A 153 2.09 1.93 -10.22
CA CYS A 153 2.78 2.12 -11.50
C CYS A 153 4.21 2.63 -11.31
N GLY A 154 4.81 2.43 -10.13
CA GLY A 154 6.23 2.61 -9.88
C GLY A 154 6.74 4.03 -10.11
N CYS A 155 5.97 5.06 -9.73
CA CYS A 155 6.29 6.48 -9.96
C CYS A 155 7.74 6.87 -9.64
N VAL A 156 8.34 6.29 -8.59
CA VAL A 156 9.72 6.60 -8.19
C VAL A 156 10.78 6.11 -9.21
N PHE A 157 10.39 5.20 -10.12
CA PHE A 157 11.27 4.61 -11.12
C PHE A 157 11.13 5.32 -12.48
N GLU A 158 11.62 6.56 -12.55
CA GLU A 158 11.54 7.38 -13.77
C GLU A 158 12.16 6.69 -15.01
N LYS A 159 13.29 6.00 -14.83
CA LYS A 159 13.97 5.25 -15.92
C LYS A 159 13.17 4.05 -16.43
N ALA A 160 12.13 3.66 -15.71
CA ALA A 160 11.23 2.55 -16.01
C ALA A 160 9.84 3.04 -16.45
N ASN A 161 9.73 4.30 -16.89
CA ASN A 161 8.47 4.97 -17.27
C ASN A 161 7.40 4.90 -16.17
N GLY A 162 7.84 4.96 -14.91
CA GLY A 162 6.96 4.96 -13.76
C GLY A 162 6.00 6.15 -13.74
N LYS A 163 4.79 5.95 -13.19
CA LYS A 163 3.72 6.96 -13.14
C LYS A 163 3.03 6.98 -11.79
N VAL A 164 2.47 8.12 -11.41
CA VAL A 164 1.42 8.12 -10.37
C VAL A 164 0.12 7.73 -11.06
N ALA A 165 -0.47 6.62 -10.64
CA ALA A 165 -1.77 6.18 -11.14
C ALA A 165 -2.86 6.45 -10.10
N CYS A 166 -4.04 6.82 -10.58
CA CYS A 166 -5.24 6.98 -9.78
C CYS A 166 -6.40 6.26 -10.46
N ILE A 167 -7.24 5.60 -9.67
CA ILE A 167 -8.46 4.97 -10.14
C ILE A 167 -9.66 5.54 -9.39
N ARG A 168 -10.68 5.97 -10.13
CA ARG A 168 -11.95 6.41 -9.56
C ARG A 168 -12.88 5.20 -9.45
N LEU A 169 -13.34 4.91 -8.24
CA LEU A 169 -14.10 3.67 -7.97
C LEU A 169 -15.52 3.66 -8.56
N ASP A 170 -16.10 4.83 -8.84
CA ASP A 170 -17.48 4.94 -9.34
C ASP A 170 -17.65 4.42 -10.76
N ASP A 171 -16.64 4.66 -11.62
CA ASP A 171 -16.68 4.35 -13.05
C ASP A 171 -15.41 3.62 -13.54
N MET A 172 -14.48 3.32 -12.63
CA MET A 172 -13.20 2.68 -12.91
C MET A 172 -12.33 3.47 -13.89
N ALA A 173 -12.55 4.79 -14.01
CA ALA A 173 -11.71 5.66 -14.81
C ALA A 173 -10.30 5.72 -14.23
N GLU A 174 -9.31 5.67 -15.11
CA GLU A 174 -7.90 5.63 -14.78
C GLU A 174 -7.25 6.96 -15.17
N PHE A 175 -6.43 7.50 -14.27
CA PHE A 175 -5.70 8.74 -14.46
C PHE A 175 -4.22 8.48 -14.18
N TYR A 176 -3.36 9.10 -14.99
CA TYR A 176 -1.93 8.94 -14.93
C TYR A 176 -1.26 10.30 -14.95
N ILE A 177 -0.28 10.51 -14.07
CA ILE A 177 0.58 11.69 -14.01
C ILE A 177 2.01 11.22 -14.27
#